data_AF-A0A7Y5J1V1-F1
#
_entry.id   AF-A0A7Y5J1V1-F1
#
_cell.length_a   1.000
_cell.length_b   1.000
_cell.length_c   1.000
_cell.angle_alpha   90.00
_cell.angle_beta   90.00
_cell.angle_gamma   90.00
#
_symmetry.space_group_name_H-M   'P 1'
#
loop_
_entity.id
_entity.type
_entity.pdbx_description
1 polymer ?
#
loop_
_entity_poly.entity_id
_entity_poly.type
_entity_poly.pdbx_seq_one_letter_code
_entity_poly.pdbx_strand_id
1 'polypeptide(L)'
;MAGIQEELFELIHTLSVSEKRYFKVFAAGNKATDINYVALFDALCELDRYEESALIDKLLGKNKSSRGKKTGENLNQDMHYLYRVLLQAMRQYNHGSFAHIQIRDMICDSIFLRDRGLYKQAEKRIIKAKELSKKFHNYIALLDLNRIERTLIWSLEGTNEADKIASLISEKEHIMEVLDEEMAYEDLYAIVSNAVNRQNLFISNDERTIELVNKINALFSQKKPEQLSAFARLRRYQIGLLHKIAENQVEESHIYANQLLEWWENHPALKQEELFRYQISLTKVISFLFLNQEFEKTIGLIQRIRERNSTTANGKALIFRFIIVQELFYYLNSGNIDKAQNMLPMIEEGIRIYPLSLKRKMAIIYNAAMAAFFAEDYSYCETWLLRLIVHSDSSIREDLVRKAFLLRVILLEAKADRQEKAIRAARKYFRKSDPGSKAPKPDSKKESLETTILNLITKVMTAPPVVREKEEAVRKLLNYLNGLASNPQSRRLGGLDEFTLWCQSKLKGQSLRKVLEEASPK
;
A
#
# COMPACT_ATOMS: atom_id res chain seq x y z
N MET A 1 -18.76 -0.83 6.93
CA MET A 1 -18.04 0.46 6.95
C MET A 1 -17.30 0.49 8.27
N ALA A 2 -15.97 0.52 8.23
CA ALA A 2 -15.17 0.59 9.44
C ALA A 2 -15.57 1.87 10.20
N GLY A 3 -15.85 1.75 11.50
CA GLY A 3 -16.09 2.91 12.34
C GLY A 3 -14.78 3.68 12.53
N ILE A 4 -14.86 4.97 12.86
CA ILE A 4 -13.69 5.82 13.15
C ILE A 4 -12.73 5.20 14.18
N GLN A 5 -13.23 4.26 14.99
CA GLN A 5 -12.48 3.60 16.03
C GLN A 5 -11.33 2.75 15.47
N GLU A 6 -11.59 1.97 14.41
CA GLU A 6 -10.57 1.19 13.70
C GLU A 6 -9.59 2.12 12.96
N GLU A 7 -10.09 3.20 12.36
CA GLU A 7 -9.27 4.18 11.65
C GLU A 7 -8.28 4.91 12.58
N LEU A 8 -8.75 5.32 13.77
CA LEU A 8 -7.92 5.94 14.80
C LEU A 8 -6.89 4.95 15.35
N PHE A 9 -7.31 3.71 15.62
CA PHE A 9 -6.39 2.66 16.06
C PHE A 9 -5.28 2.42 15.02
N GLU A 10 -5.63 2.33 13.73
CA GLU A 10 -4.67 2.19 12.65
C GLU A 10 -3.72 3.40 12.58
N LEU A 11 -4.25 4.63 12.65
CA LEU A 11 -3.44 5.84 12.65
C LEU A 11 -2.42 5.84 13.79
N ILE A 12 -2.83 5.54 15.03
CA ILE A 12 -1.93 5.51 16.20
C ILE A 12 -0.79 4.52 16.00
N HIS A 13 -1.06 3.36 15.38
CA HIS A 13 -0.03 2.34 15.11
C HIS A 13 0.89 2.68 13.94
N THR A 14 0.54 3.67 13.12
CA THR A 14 1.41 4.21 12.08
C THR A 14 2.36 5.31 12.58
N LEU A 15 2.24 5.73 13.84
CA LEU A 15 3.11 6.75 14.43
C LEU A 15 4.40 6.14 14.99
N SER A 16 5.52 6.82 14.73
CA SER A 16 6.83 6.56 15.33
C SER A 16 6.85 6.91 16.81
N VAL A 17 7.88 6.43 17.51
CA VAL A 17 8.10 6.72 18.94
C VAL A 17 8.22 8.24 19.19
N SER A 18 8.88 8.97 18.29
CA SER A 18 9.02 10.43 18.39
C SER A 18 7.69 11.15 18.17
N GLU A 19 6.88 10.72 17.20
CA GLU A 19 5.54 11.26 16.95
C GLU A 19 4.60 11.00 18.14
N LYS A 20 4.60 9.78 18.69
CA LYS A 20 3.82 9.44 19.89
C LYS A 20 4.23 10.29 21.09
N ARG A 21 5.55 10.48 21.31
CA ARG A 21 6.07 11.35 22.37
C ARG A 21 5.64 12.81 22.16
N TYR A 22 5.76 13.31 20.93
CA TYR A 22 5.35 14.67 20.60
C TYR A 22 3.86 14.89 20.88
N PHE A 23 3.00 13.96 20.46
CA PHE A 23 1.56 14.04 20.73
C PHE A 23 1.27 14.19 22.23
N LYS A 24 1.92 13.40 23.09
CA LYS A 24 1.74 13.48 24.55
C LYS A 24 2.12 14.86 25.10
N VAL A 25 3.22 15.44 24.62
CA VAL A 25 3.66 16.79 25.01
C VAL A 25 2.66 17.85 24.51
N PHE A 26 2.22 17.73 23.25
CA PHE A 26 1.24 18.63 22.65
C PHE A 26 -0.10 18.59 23.39
N ALA A 27 -0.57 17.40 23.79
CA ALA A 27 -1.78 17.22 24.56
C ALA A 27 -1.67 17.83 25.96
N ALA A 28 -0.54 17.64 26.65
CA ALA A 28 -0.31 18.19 28.00
C ALA A 28 -0.27 19.73 28.03
N GLY A 29 0.21 20.38 26.96
CA GLY A 29 0.27 21.85 26.86
C GLY A 29 -1.10 22.52 26.67
N ASN A 30 -2.06 21.83 26.05
CA ASN A 30 -3.41 22.35 25.85
C ASN A 30 -4.27 22.14 27.11
N LYS A 31 -4.14 23.02 28.12
CA LYS A 31 -4.88 22.95 29.40
C LYS A 31 -6.42 22.89 29.29
N ALA A 32 -7.00 23.12 28.12
CA ALA A 32 -8.43 23.03 27.83
C ALA A 32 -8.93 21.58 27.57
N THR A 33 -8.08 20.58 27.79
CA THR A 33 -8.33 19.24 27.28
C THR A 33 -8.38 18.22 28.43
N ASP A 34 -9.50 17.51 28.51
CA ASP A 34 -9.81 16.53 29.57
C ASP A 34 -8.72 15.45 29.67
N ILE A 35 -8.28 15.12 30.89
CA ILE A 35 -7.26 14.07 31.17
C ILE A 35 -7.60 12.72 30.50
N ASN A 36 -8.87 12.51 30.13
CA ASN A 36 -9.40 11.27 29.55
C ASN A 36 -8.82 10.86 28.18
N TYR A 37 -8.50 11.77 27.25
CA TYR A 37 -8.10 11.33 25.90
C TYR A 37 -6.60 10.98 25.77
N VAL A 38 -5.73 11.47 26.67
CA VAL A 38 -4.34 10.98 26.76
C VAL A 38 -4.33 9.55 27.30
N ALA A 39 -5.16 9.25 28.30
CA ALA A 39 -5.36 7.89 28.79
C ALA A 39 -5.94 6.97 27.68
N LEU A 40 -6.87 7.48 26.88
CA LEU A 40 -7.40 6.79 25.69
C LEU A 40 -6.31 6.49 24.65
N PHE A 41 -5.47 7.47 24.32
CA PHE A 41 -4.33 7.29 23.42
C PHE A 41 -3.36 6.21 23.93
N ASP A 42 -3.05 6.22 25.22
CA ASP A 42 -2.15 5.24 25.83
C ASP A 42 -2.75 3.84 25.88
N ALA A 43 -4.05 3.72 26.17
CA ALA A 43 -4.74 2.44 26.10
C ALA A 43 -4.73 1.89 24.66
N LEU A 44 -4.99 2.73 23.66
CA LEU A 44 -4.94 2.35 22.24
C LEU A 44 -3.53 1.95 21.79
N CYS A 45 -2.47 2.61 22.26
CA CYS A 45 -1.09 2.27 21.92
C CYS A 45 -0.65 0.87 22.37
N GLU A 46 -1.30 0.31 23.38
CA GLU A 46 -0.94 -0.99 23.97
C GLU A 46 -1.83 -2.15 23.49
N LEU A 47 -2.79 -1.89 22.60
CA LEU A 47 -3.67 -2.92 22.05
C LEU A 47 -3.05 -3.48 20.78
N ASP A 48 -2.93 -4.81 20.68
CA ASP A 48 -2.48 -5.47 19.44
C ASP A 48 -3.55 -5.49 18.34
N ARG A 49 -4.82 -5.44 18.76
CA ARG A 49 -6.02 -5.42 17.92
C ARG A 49 -7.04 -4.49 18.56
N TYR A 50 -7.78 -3.76 17.72
CA TYR A 50 -8.93 -3.02 18.20
C TYR A 50 -10.06 -3.98 18.61
N GLU A 51 -10.36 -3.98 19.90
CA GLU A 51 -11.58 -4.57 20.48
C GLU A 51 -12.14 -3.60 21.52
N GLU A 52 -13.39 -3.17 21.33
CA GLU A 52 -14.00 -2.12 22.16
C GLU A 52 -14.11 -2.54 23.63
N SER A 53 -14.48 -3.80 23.90
CA SER A 53 -14.51 -4.35 25.26
C SER A 53 -13.14 -4.30 25.93
N ALA A 54 -12.08 -4.74 25.22
CA ALA A 54 -10.72 -4.72 25.73
C ALA A 54 -10.22 -3.29 26.01
N LEU A 55 -10.62 -2.33 25.18
CA LEU A 55 -10.30 -0.91 25.38
C LEU A 55 -10.99 -0.37 26.65
N ILE A 56 -12.28 -0.64 26.82
CA ILE A 56 -13.04 -0.24 28.02
C ILE A 56 -12.42 -0.86 29.27
N ASP A 57 -12.11 -2.16 29.25
CA ASP A 57 -11.48 -2.86 30.37
C ASP A 57 -10.13 -2.23 30.75
N LYS A 58 -9.30 -1.86 29.76
CA LYS A 58 -8.03 -1.17 30.00
C LYS A 58 -8.22 0.22 30.62
N LEU A 59 -9.20 0.99 30.14
CA LEU A 59 -9.49 2.32 30.67
C LEU A 59 -10.00 2.26 32.11
N LEU A 60 -10.87 1.29 32.43
CA LEU A 60 -11.36 1.05 33.79
C LEU A 60 -10.25 0.55 34.73
N GLY A 61 -9.35 -0.30 34.24
CA GLY A 61 -8.21 -0.82 35.02
C GLY A 61 -7.18 0.25 35.40
N LYS A 62 -6.94 1.25 34.52
CA LYS A 62 -6.01 2.37 34.79
C LYS A 62 -6.62 3.46 35.67
N ASN A 63 -7.95 3.66 35.64
CA ASN A 63 -8.63 4.71 36.39
C ASN A 63 -9.34 4.18 37.67
N LYS A 64 -8.56 3.72 38.66
CA LYS A 64 -9.12 3.33 39.99
C LYS A 64 -9.79 4.51 40.75
N SER A 65 -9.51 5.75 40.36
CA SER A 65 -10.04 6.99 40.97
C SER A 65 -11.30 7.55 40.29
N SER A 66 -11.75 6.99 39.16
CA SER A 66 -12.90 7.52 38.39
C SER A 66 -14.17 6.68 38.50
N ARG A 67 -14.35 5.95 39.61
CA ARG A 67 -15.47 5.01 39.89
C ARG A 67 -16.88 5.62 39.87
N GLY A 68 -17.05 6.86 39.46
CA GLY A 68 -18.35 7.55 39.38
C GLY A 68 -18.66 8.26 38.06
N LYS A 69 -17.78 8.27 37.05
CA LYS A 69 -18.08 8.90 35.75
C LYS A 69 -18.22 7.83 34.68
N LYS A 70 -19.41 7.77 34.07
CA LYS A 70 -19.84 7.20 32.78
C LYS A 70 -18.71 6.95 31.76
N THR A 71 -17.82 6.00 32.04
CA THR A 71 -16.65 5.68 31.21
C THR A 71 -17.12 4.70 30.13
N GLY A 72 -17.76 5.22 29.08
CA GLY A 72 -18.28 4.41 27.98
C GLY A 72 -19.36 5.10 27.14
N GLU A 73 -20.22 5.93 27.75
CA GLU A 73 -21.35 6.58 27.04
C GLU A 73 -20.89 7.50 25.90
N ASN A 74 -19.71 8.11 26.03
CA ASN A 74 -19.14 9.05 25.05
C ASN A 74 -17.88 8.53 24.34
N LEU A 75 -17.55 7.23 24.43
CA LEU A 75 -16.30 6.69 23.86
C LEU A 75 -16.13 7.06 22.38
N ASN A 76 -17.20 6.98 21.58
CA ASN A 76 -17.17 7.40 20.19
C ASN A 76 -16.83 8.90 20.03
N GLN A 77 -17.44 9.77 20.84
CA GLN A 77 -17.15 11.21 20.81
C GLN A 77 -15.70 11.49 21.22
N ASP A 78 -15.22 10.82 22.26
CA ASP A 78 -13.83 10.93 22.73
C ASP A 78 -12.84 10.45 21.66
N MET A 79 -13.17 9.38 20.93
CA MET A 79 -12.36 8.89 19.81
C MET A 79 -12.37 9.86 18.62
N HIS A 80 -13.51 10.44 18.26
CA HIS A 80 -13.59 11.50 17.25
C HIS A 80 -12.73 12.72 17.63
N TYR A 81 -12.80 13.12 18.90
CA TYR A 81 -12.01 14.23 19.42
C TYR A 81 -10.51 13.90 19.40
N LEU A 82 -10.11 12.72 19.89
CA LEU A 82 -8.73 12.26 19.88
C LEU A 82 -8.17 12.23 18.46
N TYR A 83 -8.93 11.72 17.49
CA TYR A 83 -8.53 11.71 16.09
C TYR A 83 -8.24 13.12 15.56
N ARG A 84 -9.13 14.09 15.83
CA ARG A 84 -8.93 15.48 15.41
C ARG A 84 -7.70 16.13 16.05
N VAL A 85 -7.52 15.95 17.36
CA VAL A 85 -6.38 16.53 18.10
C VAL A 85 -5.08 15.86 17.67
N LEU A 86 -5.09 14.55 17.45
CA LEU A 86 -3.94 13.81 16.94
C LEU A 86 -3.50 14.34 15.56
N LEU A 87 -4.46 14.52 14.63
CA LEU A 87 -4.16 15.12 13.33
C LEU A 87 -3.62 16.56 13.45
N GLN A 88 -4.12 17.34 14.41
CA GLN A 88 -3.59 18.69 14.67
C GLN A 88 -2.14 18.63 15.18
N ALA A 89 -1.85 17.74 16.13
CA ALA A 89 -0.49 17.54 16.63
C ALA A 89 0.45 17.09 15.50
N MET A 90 0.03 16.14 14.66
CA MET A 90 0.85 15.65 13.55
C MET A 90 1.10 16.72 12.48
N ARG A 91 0.15 17.64 12.25
CA ARG A 91 0.40 18.80 11.38
C ARG A 91 1.48 19.71 11.94
N GLN A 92 1.46 19.99 13.25
CA GLN A 92 2.48 20.83 13.88
C GLN A 92 3.84 20.14 13.96
N TYR A 93 3.87 18.84 14.23
CA TYR A 93 5.11 18.04 14.23
C TYR A 93 5.80 18.06 12.87
N ASN A 94 5.01 17.98 11.78
CA ASN A 94 5.52 17.96 10.41
C ASN A 94 5.71 19.35 9.81
N HIS A 95 5.49 20.42 10.59
CA HIS A 95 5.68 21.78 10.10
C HIS A 95 7.14 22.00 9.67
N GLY A 96 7.34 22.48 8.45
CA GLY A 96 8.67 22.67 7.88
C GLY A 96 9.36 21.39 7.36
N SER A 97 8.81 20.20 7.58
CA SER A 97 9.44 18.94 7.14
C SER A 97 9.37 18.71 5.64
N PHE A 98 8.31 19.21 4.99
CA PHE A 98 8.03 18.97 3.58
C PHE A 98 7.76 20.29 2.84
N ALA A 99 8.22 20.38 1.60
CA ALA A 99 8.06 21.58 0.78
C ALA A 99 6.58 21.92 0.55
N HIS A 100 5.71 20.93 0.32
CA HIS A 100 4.28 21.16 0.13
C HIS A 100 3.60 21.76 1.38
N ILE A 101 4.05 21.38 2.59
CA ILE A 101 3.57 21.97 3.84
C ILE A 101 4.04 23.42 3.94
N GLN A 102 5.34 23.66 3.73
CA GLN A 102 5.90 25.02 3.76
C GLN A 102 5.22 25.96 2.75
N ILE A 103 4.93 25.48 1.54
CA ILE A 103 4.19 26.25 0.52
C ILE A 103 2.81 26.64 1.06
N ARG A 104 2.08 25.68 1.64
CA ARG A 104 0.74 25.90 2.17
C ARG A 104 0.74 26.86 3.36
N ASP A 105 1.72 26.74 4.24
CA ASP A 105 1.91 27.66 5.37
C ASP A 105 2.18 29.09 4.87
N MET A 106 3.04 29.25 3.85
CA MET A 106 3.29 30.57 3.25
C MET A 106 2.07 31.14 2.53
N ILE A 107 1.23 30.30 1.91
CA ILE A 107 -0.07 30.72 1.36
C ILE A 107 -0.97 31.24 2.49
N CYS A 108 -1.13 30.48 3.58
CA CYS A 108 -1.91 30.90 4.73
C CYS A 108 -1.37 32.20 5.37
N ASP A 109 -0.05 32.32 5.53
CA ASP A 109 0.62 33.53 6.01
C ASP A 109 0.30 34.72 5.09
N SER A 110 0.37 34.54 3.76
CA SER A 110 0.11 35.62 2.81
C SER A 110 -1.33 36.14 2.90
N ILE A 111 -2.31 35.24 3.05
CA ILE A 111 -3.71 35.57 3.24
C ILE A 111 -3.89 36.33 4.57
N PHE A 112 -3.36 35.79 5.66
CA PHE A 112 -3.46 36.41 6.97
C PHE A 112 -2.86 37.82 7.01
N LEU A 113 -1.66 37.99 6.45
CA LEU A 113 -0.97 39.28 6.41
C LEU A 113 -1.72 40.30 5.55
N ARG A 114 -2.26 39.87 4.40
CA ARG A 114 -3.12 40.72 3.56
C ARG A 114 -4.34 41.19 4.31
N ASP A 115 -5.03 40.29 5.00
CA ASP A 115 -6.27 40.61 5.73
C ASP A 115 -6.01 41.55 6.92
N ARG A 116 -4.74 41.64 7.37
CA ARG A 116 -4.25 42.61 8.37
C ARG A 116 -3.71 43.91 7.77
N GLY A 117 -3.80 44.11 6.45
CA GLY A 117 -3.26 45.29 5.76
C GLY A 117 -1.74 45.30 5.60
N LEU A 118 -1.05 44.20 5.91
CA LEU A 118 0.42 44.08 5.85
C LEU A 118 0.88 43.61 4.45
N TYR A 119 0.47 44.34 3.40
CA TYR A 119 0.58 43.89 2.00
C TYR A 119 2.02 43.59 1.54
N LYS A 120 3.00 44.43 1.90
CA LYS A 120 4.43 44.18 1.57
C LYS A 120 4.96 42.91 2.23
N GLN A 121 4.43 42.52 3.39
CA GLN A 121 4.82 41.27 4.05
C GLN A 121 4.15 40.07 3.38
N ALA A 122 2.87 40.22 2.99
CA ALA A 122 2.15 39.21 2.22
C ALA A 122 2.85 38.93 0.87
N GLU A 123 3.24 39.97 0.14
CA GLU A 123 3.99 39.85 -1.13
C GLU A 123 5.29 39.06 -0.96
N LYS A 124 6.08 39.36 0.07
CA LYS A 124 7.32 38.60 0.38
C LYS A 124 7.06 37.10 0.62
N ARG A 125 5.92 36.76 1.25
CA ARG A 125 5.53 35.35 1.44
C ARG A 125 5.14 34.69 0.12
N ILE A 126 4.41 35.40 -0.73
CA ILE A 126 4.00 34.93 -2.07
C ILE A 126 5.22 34.63 -2.94
N ILE A 127 6.20 35.55 -3.00
CA ILE A 127 7.41 35.37 -3.81
C ILE A 127 8.15 34.09 -3.41
N LYS A 128 8.41 33.90 -2.11
CA LYS A 128 9.06 32.69 -1.59
C LYS A 128 8.25 31.42 -1.87
N ALA A 129 6.93 31.48 -1.70
CA ALA A 129 6.05 30.35 -2.00
C ALA A 129 6.05 29.99 -3.49
N LYS A 130 6.12 30.99 -4.38
CA LYS A 130 6.22 30.78 -5.83
C LYS A 130 7.55 30.16 -6.23
N GLU A 131 8.66 30.63 -5.67
CA GLU A 131 9.99 30.04 -5.90
C GLU A 131 10.02 28.58 -5.49
N LEU A 132 9.52 28.27 -4.29
CA LEU A 132 9.44 26.90 -3.79
C LEU A 132 8.48 26.03 -4.62
N SER A 133 7.33 26.56 -5.01
CA SER A 133 6.36 25.84 -5.85
C SER A 133 6.90 25.54 -7.24
N LYS A 134 7.65 26.47 -7.87
CA LYS A 134 8.33 26.23 -9.14
C LYS A 134 9.39 25.14 -9.02
N LYS A 135 10.21 25.18 -7.95
CA LYS A 135 11.24 24.18 -7.67
C LYS A 135 10.68 22.76 -7.53
N PHE A 136 9.49 22.61 -6.95
CA PHE A 136 8.84 21.32 -6.72
C PHE A 136 7.69 21.03 -7.71
N HIS A 137 7.58 21.80 -8.80
CA HIS A 137 6.55 21.64 -9.83
C HIS A 137 5.10 21.61 -9.28
N ASN A 138 4.80 22.40 -8.24
CA ASN A 138 3.45 22.50 -7.67
C ASN A 138 2.65 23.61 -8.37
N TYR A 139 2.15 23.32 -9.56
CA TYR A 139 1.41 24.29 -10.38
C TYR A 139 0.04 24.67 -9.79
N ILE A 140 -0.58 23.80 -8.98
CA ILE A 140 -1.82 24.11 -8.26
C ILE A 140 -1.57 25.23 -7.24
N ALA A 141 -0.48 25.13 -6.47
CA ALA A 141 -0.10 26.19 -5.53
C ALA A 141 0.27 27.49 -6.26
N LEU A 142 0.93 27.41 -7.43
CA LEU A 142 1.21 28.59 -8.24
C LEU A 142 -0.06 29.31 -8.72
N LEU A 143 -1.10 28.55 -9.10
CA LEU A 143 -2.39 29.11 -9.47
C LEU A 143 -3.04 29.85 -8.30
N ASP A 144 -3.02 29.25 -7.10
CA ASP A 144 -3.58 29.88 -5.89
C ASP A 144 -2.80 31.14 -5.51
N LEU A 145 -1.46 31.09 -5.55
CA LEU A 145 -0.59 32.24 -5.32
C LEU A 145 -0.83 33.36 -6.33
N ASN A 146 -1.03 33.03 -7.62
CA ASN A 146 -1.38 34.02 -8.64
C ASN A 146 -2.71 34.72 -8.31
N ARG A 147 -3.72 33.98 -7.83
CA ARG A 147 -5.00 34.55 -7.38
C ARG A 147 -4.82 35.47 -6.18
N ILE A 148 -4.05 35.07 -5.18
CA ILE A 148 -3.78 35.90 -3.99
C ILE A 148 -3.02 37.17 -4.39
N GLU A 149 -2.01 37.06 -5.24
CA GLU A 149 -1.20 38.20 -5.69
C GLU A 149 -2.03 39.27 -6.42
N ARG A 150 -3.01 38.85 -7.23
CA ARG A 150 -3.96 39.77 -7.86
C ARG A 150 -4.74 40.62 -6.86
N THR A 151 -5.02 40.09 -5.67
CA THR A 151 -5.71 40.85 -4.61
C THR A 151 -4.84 41.92 -3.95
N LEU A 152 -3.53 41.91 -4.19
CA LEU A 152 -2.59 42.87 -3.62
C LEU A 152 -2.31 44.07 -4.54
N ILE A 153 -2.65 43.99 -5.83
CA ILE A 153 -2.26 44.97 -6.86
C ILE A 153 -2.61 46.40 -6.43
N TRP A 154 -3.88 46.64 -6.10
CA TRP A 154 -4.39 47.96 -5.72
C TRP A 154 -3.94 48.43 -4.35
N SER A 155 -3.34 47.55 -3.55
CA SER A 155 -2.91 47.82 -2.18
C SER A 155 -1.40 48.03 -2.05
N LEU A 156 -0.65 47.69 -3.10
CA LEU A 156 0.78 47.91 -3.21
C LEU A 156 0.97 49.12 -4.14
N GLU A 157 1.22 50.30 -3.57
CA GLU A 157 1.54 51.51 -4.33
C GLU A 157 2.75 51.23 -5.25
N GLY A 158 2.48 51.06 -6.55
CA GLY A 158 3.46 50.69 -7.56
C GLY A 158 3.33 51.55 -8.80
N THR A 159 4.46 51.92 -9.42
CA THR A 159 4.51 52.77 -10.62
C THR A 159 4.11 52.06 -11.91
N ASN A 160 3.74 50.77 -11.87
CA ASN A 160 3.53 49.97 -13.08
C ASN A 160 2.52 48.81 -12.92
N GLU A 161 1.29 49.13 -12.53
CA GLU A 161 0.23 48.14 -12.28
C GLU A 161 -0.19 47.39 -13.56
N ALA A 162 -0.23 48.06 -14.71
CA ALA A 162 -0.63 47.47 -15.99
C ALA A 162 0.30 46.31 -16.41
N ASP A 163 1.62 46.51 -16.33
CA ASP A 163 2.60 45.47 -16.64
C ASP A 163 2.52 44.31 -15.64
N LYS A 164 2.26 44.61 -14.37
CA LYS A 164 2.07 43.58 -13.34
C LYS A 164 0.83 42.72 -13.63
N ILE A 165 -0.28 43.33 -14.03
CA ILE A 165 -1.50 42.64 -14.44
C ILE A 165 -1.23 41.74 -15.65
N ALA A 166 -0.58 42.26 -16.69
CA ALA A 166 -0.24 41.50 -17.89
C ALA A 166 0.65 40.29 -17.55
N SER A 167 1.67 40.49 -16.70
CA SER A 167 2.54 39.42 -16.22
C SER A 167 1.76 38.32 -15.47
N LEU A 168 0.83 38.69 -14.59
CA LEU A 168 0.00 37.73 -13.84
C LEU A 168 -1.02 37.02 -14.73
N ILE A 169 -1.47 37.63 -15.82
CA ILE A 169 -2.33 36.98 -16.83
C ILE A 169 -1.53 35.93 -17.59
N SER A 170 -0.36 36.31 -18.13
CA SER A 170 0.51 35.39 -18.86
C SER A 170 0.99 34.23 -17.99
N GLU A 171 1.37 34.49 -16.72
CA GLU A 171 1.74 33.45 -15.77
C GLU A 171 0.57 32.47 -15.54
N LYS A 172 -0.66 32.98 -15.36
CA LYS A 172 -1.87 32.16 -15.22
C LYS A 172 -2.11 31.29 -16.45
N GLU A 173 -1.89 31.83 -17.66
CA GLU A 173 -2.10 31.08 -18.91
C GLU A 173 -1.14 29.91 -19.00
N HIS A 174 0.14 30.15 -18.76
CA HIS A 174 1.15 29.10 -18.71
C HIS A 174 0.85 28.04 -17.63
N ILE A 175 0.45 28.46 -16.42
CA ILE A 175 0.08 27.52 -15.34
C ILE A 175 -1.09 26.63 -15.76
N MET A 176 -2.12 27.21 -16.39
CA MET A 176 -3.30 26.46 -16.86
C MET A 176 -2.93 25.45 -17.95
N GLU A 177 -2.08 25.82 -18.90
CA GLU A 177 -1.59 24.90 -19.95
C GLU A 177 -0.85 23.70 -19.36
N VAL A 178 0.01 23.93 -18.36
CA VAL A 178 0.74 22.84 -17.69
C VAL A 178 -0.21 21.96 -16.87
N LEU A 179 -1.15 22.55 -16.14
CA LEU A 179 -2.12 21.78 -15.35
C LEU A 179 -3.01 20.92 -16.25
N ASP A 180 -3.49 21.44 -17.37
CA ASP A 180 -4.30 20.68 -18.32
C ASP A 180 -3.52 19.49 -18.89
N GLU A 181 -2.25 19.70 -19.25
CA GLU A 181 -1.34 18.63 -19.67
C GLU A 181 -1.15 17.57 -18.56
N GLU A 182 -0.80 17.99 -17.34
CA GLU A 182 -0.58 17.05 -16.22
C GLU A 182 -1.84 16.25 -15.91
N MET A 183 -3.03 16.87 -15.92
CA MET A 183 -4.30 16.18 -15.67
C MET A 183 -4.66 15.19 -16.77
N ALA A 184 -4.43 15.52 -18.04
CA ALA A 184 -4.65 14.60 -19.15
C ALA A 184 -3.81 13.31 -19.01
N TYR A 185 -2.55 13.44 -18.58
CA TYR A 185 -1.69 12.27 -18.32
C TYR A 185 -2.09 11.51 -17.03
N GLU A 186 -2.55 12.19 -15.99
CA GLU A 186 -3.08 11.54 -14.77
C GLU A 186 -4.33 10.73 -15.07
N ASP A 187 -5.27 11.29 -15.84
CA ASP A 187 -6.51 10.63 -16.25
C ASP A 187 -6.21 9.40 -17.12
N LEU A 188 -5.33 9.54 -18.11
CA LEU A 188 -4.91 8.41 -18.94
C LEU A 188 -4.24 7.33 -18.11
N TYR A 189 -3.37 7.69 -17.16
CA TYR A 189 -2.75 6.73 -16.25
C TYR A 189 -3.79 5.98 -15.42
N ALA A 190 -4.82 6.67 -14.91
CA ALA A 190 -5.90 6.03 -14.16
C ALA A 190 -6.67 5.00 -15.02
N ILE A 191 -6.99 5.36 -16.26
CA ILE A 191 -7.67 4.49 -17.22
C ILE A 191 -6.81 3.26 -17.55
N VAL A 192 -5.55 3.46 -17.94
CA VAL A 192 -4.61 2.38 -18.28
C VAL A 192 -4.38 1.46 -17.08
N SER A 193 -4.13 2.03 -15.91
CA SER A 193 -3.94 1.25 -14.69
C SER A 193 -5.17 0.42 -14.32
N ASN A 194 -6.38 0.94 -14.52
CA ASN A 194 -7.61 0.17 -14.30
C ASN A 194 -7.75 -0.95 -15.34
N ALA A 195 -7.55 -0.65 -16.62
CA ALA A 195 -7.64 -1.62 -17.71
C ALA A 195 -6.64 -2.78 -17.55
N VAL A 196 -5.39 -2.47 -17.20
CA VAL A 196 -4.32 -3.46 -17.00
C VAL A 196 -4.52 -4.23 -15.69
N ASN A 197 -4.61 -3.52 -14.55
CA ASN A 197 -4.54 -4.18 -13.24
C ASN A 197 -5.88 -4.74 -12.74
N ARG A 198 -7.01 -4.23 -13.24
CA ARG A 198 -8.34 -4.68 -12.78
C ARG A 198 -9.10 -5.41 -13.87
N GLN A 199 -9.09 -4.93 -15.11
CA GLN A 199 -9.91 -5.52 -16.17
C GLN A 199 -9.20 -6.63 -16.94
N ASN A 200 -7.87 -6.72 -16.85
CA ASN A 200 -7.05 -7.64 -17.65
C ASN A 200 -7.35 -7.52 -19.15
N LEU A 201 -7.61 -6.29 -19.60
CA LEU A 201 -8.22 -5.99 -20.90
C LEU A 201 -7.36 -6.48 -22.09
N PHE A 202 -6.04 -6.47 -21.92
CA PHE A 202 -5.04 -6.81 -22.93
C PHE A 202 -4.85 -8.31 -23.18
N ILE A 203 -5.62 -9.18 -22.51
CA ILE A 203 -5.52 -10.64 -22.70
C ILE A 203 -6.56 -11.15 -23.72
N SER A 204 -7.50 -10.30 -24.14
CA SER A 204 -8.50 -10.59 -25.16
C SER A 204 -8.37 -9.61 -26.32
N ASN A 205 -8.65 -10.04 -27.55
CA ASN A 205 -8.84 -9.19 -28.74
C ASN A 205 -10.11 -8.33 -28.59
N ASP A 206 -10.14 -7.49 -27.56
CA ASP A 206 -11.25 -6.64 -27.16
C ASP A 206 -11.13 -5.29 -27.88
N GLU A 207 -12.22 -4.81 -28.49
CA GLU A 207 -12.27 -3.50 -29.15
C GLU A 207 -11.89 -2.36 -28.19
N ARG A 208 -12.18 -2.50 -26.89
CA ARG A 208 -11.79 -1.54 -25.86
C ARG A 208 -10.27 -1.42 -25.71
N THR A 209 -9.53 -2.49 -26.00
CA THR A 209 -8.06 -2.46 -26.04
C THR A 209 -7.58 -1.56 -27.18
N ILE A 210 -8.16 -1.69 -28.37
CA ILE A 210 -7.83 -0.86 -29.54
C ILE A 210 -8.13 0.61 -29.23
N GLU A 211 -9.29 0.91 -28.66
CA GLU A 211 -9.65 2.28 -28.26
C GLU A 211 -8.66 2.86 -27.25
N LEU A 212 -8.26 2.07 -26.25
CA LEU A 212 -7.29 2.50 -25.24
C LEU A 212 -5.90 2.76 -25.84
N VAL A 213 -5.42 1.88 -26.70
CA VAL A 213 -4.13 2.06 -27.40
C VAL A 213 -4.17 3.31 -28.29
N ASN A 214 -5.27 3.56 -28.99
CA ASN A 214 -5.46 4.78 -29.76
C ASN A 214 -5.42 6.03 -28.87
N LYS A 215 -6.05 6.01 -27.69
CA LYS A 215 -5.96 7.12 -26.72
C LYS A 215 -4.53 7.36 -26.23
N ILE A 216 -3.78 6.28 -25.94
CA ILE A 216 -2.37 6.39 -25.55
C ILE A 216 -1.55 7.04 -26.67
N ASN A 217 -1.66 6.51 -27.90
CA ASN A 217 -0.91 7.01 -29.05
C ASN A 217 -1.26 8.45 -29.39
N ALA A 218 -2.54 8.82 -29.31
CA ALA A 218 -3.02 10.17 -29.56
C ALA A 218 -2.46 11.19 -28.56
N LEU A 219 -2.35 10.84 -27.26
CA LEU A 219 -1.74 11.75 -26.28
C LEU A 219 -0.21 11.78 -26.42
N PHE A 220 0.42 10.64 -26.72
CA PHE A 220 1.88 10.54 -26.84
C PHE A 220 2.43 11.24 -28.08
N SER A 221 1.62 11.42 -29.13
CA SER A 221 2.02 12.09 -30.38
C SER A 221 1.99 13.63 -30.29
N GLN A 222 1.26 14.20 -29.32
CA GLN A 222 1.11 15.66 -29.22
C GLN A 222 2.41 16.39 -28.89
N LYS A 223 3.23 15.83 -27.98
CA LYS A 223 4.49 16.42 -27.53
C LYS A 223 5.55 15.34 -27.31
N LYS A 224 6.82 15.70 -27.52
CA LYS A 224 7.96 14.86 -27.14
C LYS A 224 8.15 14.86 -25.62
N PRO A 225 8.72 13.81 -25.01
CA PRO A 225 8.92 13.74 -23.57
C PRO A 225 9.63 14.96 -22.97
N GLU A 226 10.63 15.51 -23.67
CA GLU A 226 11.46 16.63 -23.21
C GLU A 226 10.69 17.95 -23.13
N GLN A 227 9.56 18.04 -23.84
CA GLN A 227 8.68 19.21 -23.88
C GLN A 227 7.57 19.15 -22.82
N LEU A 228 7.38 17.99 -22.18
CA LEU A 228 6.40 17.80 -21.12
C LEU A 228 6.90 18.39 -19.81
N SER A 229 5.94 18.85 -19.01
CA SER A 229 6.12 19.13 -17.58
C SER A 229 6.66 17.91 -16.83
N ALA A 230 7.26 18.16 -15.66
CA ALA A 230 7.98 17.13 -14.91
C ALA A 230 7.07 15.93 -14.57
N PHE A 231 5.85 16.18 -14.06
CA PHE A 231 4.95 15.10 -13.69
C PHE A 231 4.21 14.49 -14.89
N ALA A 232 3.90 15.24 -15.94
CA ALA A 232 3.39 14.64 -17.19
C ALA A 232 4.41 13.68 -17.81
N ARG A 233 5.69 14.05 -17.83
CA ARG A 233 6.78 13.17 -18.29
C ARG A 233 6.90 11.90 -17.45
N LEU A 234 6.85 12.04 -16.12
CA LEU A 234 6.84 10.89 -15.21
C LEU A 234 5.66 9.96 -15.50
N ARG A 235 4.45 10.52 -15.67
CA ARG A 235 3.24 9.74 -15.99
C ARG A 235 3.33 9.08 -17.34
N ARG A 236 3.87 9.74 -18.36
CA ARG A 236 4.14 9.15 -19.66
C ARG A 236 4.98 7.88 -19.55
N TYR A 237 6.09 7.91 -18.81
CA TYR A 237 6.92 6.72 -18.62
C TYR A 237 6.20 5.61 -17.86
N GLN A 238 5.39 5.95 -16.85
CA GLN A 238 4.57 4.96 -16.13
C GLN A 238 3.48 4.32 -17.00
N ILE A 239 2.82 5.12 -17.85
CA ILE A 239 1.82 4.63 -18.82
C ILE A 239 2.50 3.73 -19.84
N GLY A 240 3.60 4.18 -20.44
CA GLY A 240 4.36 3.41 -21.42
C GLY A 240 4.82 2.07 -20.86
N LEU A 241 5.37 2.05 -19.64
CA LEU A 241 5.77 0.81 -18.98
C LEU A 241 4.57 -0.13 -18.78
N LEU A 242 3.46 0.34 -18.21
CA LEU A 242 2.28 -0.50 -17.97
C LEU A 242 1.68 -1.04 -19.27
N HIS A 243 1.59 -0.19 -20.29
CA HIS A 243 1.07 -0.54 -21.61
C HIS A 243 1.92 -1.62 -22.27
N LYS A 244 3.25 -1.45 -22.30
CA LYS A 244 4.17 -2.38 -22.95
C LYS A 244 4.28 -3.72 -22.22
N ILE A 245 4.19 -3.72 -20.89
CA ILE A 245 4.04 -4.95 -20.11
C ILE A 245 2.75 -5.68 -20.51
N ALA A 246 1.64 -4.95 -20.66
CA ALA A 246 0.36 -5.55 -20.99
C ALA A 246 0.32 -6.14 -22.41
N GLU A 247 1.07 -5.54 -23.35
CA GLU A 247 1.28 -6.06 -24.72
C GLU A 247 2.37 -7.14 -24.82
N ASN A 248 3.01 -7.50 -23.70
CA ASN A 248 4.14 -8.44 -23.67
C ASN A 248 5.34 -7.99 -24.54
N GLN A 249 5.55 -6.68 -24.66
CA GLN A 249 6.66 -6.04 -25.38
C GLN A 249 7.83 -5.77 -24.43
N VAL A 250 8.69 -6.78 -24.24
CA VAL A 250 9.74 -6.78 -23.20
C VAL A 250 10.81 -5.72 -23.44
N GLU A 251 11.29 -5.59 -24.68
CA GLU A 251 12.35 -4.64 -25.05
C GLU A 251 11.90 -3.18 -24.83
N GLU A 252 10.70 -2.83 -25.28
CA GLU A 252 10.13 -1.50 -25.07
C GLU A 252 9.82 -1.24 -23.59
N SER A 253 9.41 -2.28 -22.84
CA SER A 253 9.22 -2.16 -21.39
C SER A 253 10.52 -1.81 -20.67
N HIS A 254 11.67 -2.34 -21.12
CA HIS A 254 12.97 -1.93 -20.58
C HIS A 254 13.29 -0.47 -20.80
N ILE A 255 12.98 0.06 -21.99
CA ILE A 255 13.22 1.46 -22.32
C ILE A 255 12.46 2.35 -21.32
N TYR A 256 11.17 2.10 -21.12
CA TYR A 256 10.36 2.87 -20.19
C TYR A 256 10.77 2.67 -18.72
N ALA A 257 11.16 1.45 -18.32
CA ALA A 257 11.64 1.18 -16.97
C ALA A 257 12.92 1.95 -16.66
N ASN A 258 13.88 1.99 -17.59
CA ASN A 258 15.13 2.73 -17.45
C ASN A 258 14.88 4.25 -17.43
N GLN A 259 14.07 4.77 -18.35
CA GLN A 259 13.67 6.18 -18.36
C GLN A 259 13.01 6.59 -17.04
N LEU A 260 12.15 5.73 -16.49
CA LEU A 260 11.48 5.97 -15.22
C LEU A 260 12.46 6.03 -14.04
N LEU A 261 13.43 5.11 -13.99
CA LEU A 261 14.47 5.12 -12.96
C LEU A 261 15.38 6.35 -13.10
N GLU A 262 15.86 6.62 -14.31
CA GLU A 262 16.73 7.75 -14.62
C GLU A 262 16.07 9.09 -14.27
N TRP A 263 14.77 9.24 -14.56
CA TRP A 263 14.02 10.43 -14.19
C TRP A 263 14.08 10.69 -12.69
N TRP A 264 13.91 9.67 -11.84
CA TRP A 264 14.00 9.83 -10.38
C TRP A 264 15.43 10.13 -9.90
N GLU A 265 16.44 9.59 -10.58
CA GLU A 265 17.85 9.86 -10.27
C GLU A 265 18.24 11.31 -10.63
N ASN A 266 17.69 11.85 -11.71
CA ASN A 266 17.90 13.23 -12.14
C ASN A 266 17.08 14.25 -11.32
N HIS A 267 16.14 13.81 -10.47
CA HIS A 267 15.31 14.68 -9.63
C HIS A 267 15.39 14.31 -8.13
N PRO A 268 16.57 14.39 -7.49
CA PRO A 268 16.77 13.94 -6.11
C PRO A 268 15.91 14.71 -5.08
N ALA A 269 15.64 16.00 -5.31
CA ALA A 269 14.75 16.78 -4.45
C ALA A 269 13.30 16.31 -4.52
N LEU A 270 12.78 16.06 -5.73
CA LEU A 270 11.43 15.49 -5.91
C LEU A 270 11.36 14.08 -5.33
N LYS A 271 12.42 13.27 -5.46
CA LYS A 271 12.48 11.93 -4.88
C LYS A 271 12.28 11.93 -3.36
N GLN A 272 12.81 12.93 -2.66
CA GLN A 272 12.65 13.08 -1.20
C GLN A 272 11.27 13.63 -0.82
N GLU A 273 10.73 14.56 -1.60
CA GLU A 273 9.41 15.16 -1.33
C GLU A 273 8.26 14.19 -1.69
N GLU A 274 8.37 13.51 -2.83
CA GLU A 274 7.35 12.64 -3.43
C GLU A 274 7.68 11.15 -3.22
N LEU A 275 8.10 10.77 -2.01
CA LEU A 275 8.49 9.39 -1.68
C LEU A 275 7.42 8.36 -2.03
N PHE A 276 6.14 8.71 -1.88
CA PHE A 276 5.03 7.83 -2.24
C PHE A 276 4.98 7.58 -3.76
N ARG A 277 5.14 8.60 -4.60
CA ARG A 277 5.19 8.43 -6.06
C ARG A 277 6.44 7.64 -6.48
N TYR A 278 7.58 7.89 -5.84
CA TYR A 278 8.81 7.13 -6.07
C TYR A 278 8.62 5.64 -5.79
N GLN A 279 7.99 5.29 -4.65
CA GLN A 279 7.65 3.91 -4.30
C GLN A 279 6.75 3.25 -5.36
N ILE A 280 5.75 3.97 -5.86
CA ILE A 280 4.86 3.47 -6.92
C ILE A 280 5.62 3.16 -8.21
N SER A 281 6.57 4.02 -8.60
CA SER A 281 7.44 3.76 -9.75
C SER A 281 8.33 2.54 -9.54
N LEU A 282 8.98 2.45 -8.38
CA LEU A 282 9.84 1.31 -8.05
C LEU A 282 9.07 -0.01 -8.05
N THR A 283 7.88 -0.05 -7.45
CA THR A 283 7.07 -1.28 -7.46
C THR A 283 6.77 -1.74 -8.87
N LYS A 284 6.48 -0.84 -9.81
CA LYS A 284 6.23 -1.21 -11.22
C LYS A 284 7.47 -1.79 -11.88
N VAL A 285 8.62 -1.14 -11.71
CA VAL A 285 9.89 -1.62 -12.29
C VAL A 285 10.24 -2.98 -11.70
N ILE A 286 10.14 -3.15 -10.38
CA ILE A 286 10.43 -4.42 -9.72
C ILE A 286 9.45 -5.51 -10.19
N SER A 287 8.14 -5.22 -10.26
CA SER A 287 7.15 -6.17 -10.78
C SER A 287 7.43 -6.56 -12.24
N PHE A 288 7.85 -5.61 -13.08
CA PHE A 288 8.27 -5.89 -14.45
C PHE A 288 9.47 -6.84 -14.52
N LEU A 289 10.53 -6.55 -13.74
CA LEU A 289 11.72 -7.40 -13.71
C LEU A 289 11.38 -8.82 -13.21
N PHE A 290 10.49 -8.94 -12.23
CA PHE A 290 10.01 -10.24 -11.76
C PHE A 290 9.24 -11.01 -12.84
N LEU A 291 8.32 -10.35 -13.55
CA LEU A 291 7.55 -10.99 -14.62
C LEU A 291 8.45 -11.55 -15.73
N ASN A 292 9.60 -10.93 -15.96
CA ASN A 292 10.58 -11.34 -16.98
C ASN A 292 11.75 -12.17 -16.41
N GLN A 293 11.67 -12.60 -15.15
CA GLN A 293 12.69 -13.42 -14.48
C GLN A 293 14.08 -12.77 -14.42
N GLU A 294 14.14 -11.44 -14.42
CA GLU A 294 15.39 -10.67 -14.37
C GLU A 294 15.83 -10.42 -12.92
N PHE A 295 16.13 -11.53 -12.24
CA PHE A 295 16.48 -11.57 -10.83
C PHE A 295 17.73 -10.75 -10.50
N GLU A 296 18.79 -10.83 -11.31
CA GLU A 296 20.04 -10.08 -11.10
C GLU A 296 19.83 -8.57 -11.11
N LYS A 297 19.05 -8.04 -12.06
CA LYS A 297 18.72 -6.61 -12.09
C LYS A 297 17.87 -6.19 -10.89
N THR A 298 16.99 -7.08 -10.44
CA THR A 298 16.12 -6.85 -9.28
C THR A 298 16.92 -6.71 -7.99
N ILE A 299 17.81 -7.66 -7.69
CA ILE A 299 18.62 -7.61 -6.48
C ILE A 299 19.61 -6.44 -6.52
N GLY A 300 20.21 -6.14 -7.68
CA GLY A 300 21.09 -4.98 -7.85
C GLY A 300 20.36 -3.65 -7.64
N LEU A 301 19.08 -3.53 -8.00
CA LEU A 301 18.26 -2.36 -7.68
C LEU A 301 17.95 -2.27 -6.17
N ILE A 302 17.57 -3.39 -5.55
CA ILE A 302 17.29 -3.48 -4.11
C ILE A 302 18.52 -3.08 -3.28
N GLN A 303 19.70 -3.59 -3.63
CA GLN A 303 20.96 -3.28 -2.94
C GLN A 303 21.33 -1.79 -3.06
N ARG A 304 21.26 -1.22 -4.27
CA ARG A 304 21.52 0.23 -4.48
C ARG A 304 20.60 1.11 -3.65
N ILE A 305 19.33 0.74 -3.50
CA ILE A 305 18.38 1.49 -2.66
C ILE A 305 18.77 1.33 -1.18
N ARG A 306 19.13 0.12 -0.75
CA ARG A 306 19.53 -0.16 0.63
C ARG A 306 20.78 0.64 1.01
N GLU A 307 21.84 0.59 0.21
CA GLU A 307 23.10 1.30 0.47
C GLU A 307 22.87 2.79 0.69
N ARG A 308 22.13 3.44 -0.22
CA ARG A 308 21.86 4.88 -0.17
C ARG A 308 20.97 5.33 0.98
N ASN A 309 20.16 4.43 1.53
CA ASN A 309 19.20 4.76 2.59
C ASN A 309 19.56 4.14 3.97
N SER A 310 20.64 3.37 4.06
CA SER A 310 20.98 2.60 5.27
C SER A 310 21.44 3.43 6.47
N THR A 311 21.89 4.66 6.24
CA THR A 311 22.58 5.48 7.24
C THR A 311 21.65 6.31 8.11
N THR A 312 20.51 6.76 7.58
CA THR A 312 19.58 7.63 8.30
C THR A 312 18.43 6.83 8.92
N ALA A 313 17.89 7.29 10.06
CA ALA A 313 16.72 6.65 10.69
C ALA A 313 15.51 6.59 9.72
N ASN A 314 15.27 7.67 8.97
CA ASN A 314 14.23 7.74 7.94
C ASN A 314 14.46 6.76 6.81
N GLY A 315 15.71 6.62 6.35
CA GLY A 315 16.10 5.68 5.31
C GLY A 315 16.00 4.22 5.77
N LYS A 316 16.41 3.88 7.00
CA LYS A 316 16.18 2.54 7.60
C LYS A 316 14.70 2.19 7.67
N ALA A 317 13.87 3.15 8.09
CA ALA A 317 12.43 2.98 8.10
C ALA A 317 11.84 2.84 6.68
N LEU A 318 12.38 3.53 5.67
CA LEU A 318 11.99 3.35 4.27
C LEU A 318 12.35 1.95 3.78
N ILE A 319 13.57 1.49 4.04
CA ILE A 319 14.04 0.14 3.67
C ILE A 319 13.09 -0.91 4.25
N PHE A 320 12.75 -0.80 5.54
CA PHE A 320 11.83 -1.76 6.13
C PHE A 320 10.41 -1.65 5.56
N ARG A 321 9.85 -0.43 5.45
CA ARG A 321 8.47 -0.23 5.01
C ARG A 321 8.23 -0.63 3.54
N PHE A 322 9.27 -0.67 2.73
CA PHE A 322 9.13 -0.86 1.28
C PHE A 322 10.01 -1.99 0.71
N ILE A 323 11.31 -2.00 1.02
CA ILE A 323 12.28 -2.89 0.38
C ILE A 323 12.23 -4.30 0.96
N ILE A 324 11.96 -4.47 2.26
CA ILE A 324 11.98 -5.80 2.90
C ILE A 324 11.02 -6.80 2.24
N VAL A 325 9.83 -6.34 1.81
CA VAL A 325 8.85 -7.19 1.13
C VAL A 325 9.34 -7.57 -0.26
N GLN A 326 9.96 -6.64 -0.98
CA GLN A 326 10.47 -6.88 -2.33
C GLN A 326 11.63 -7.86 -2.32
N GLU A 327 12.50 -7.75 -1.32
CA GLU A 327 13.65 -8.64 -1.13
C GLU A 327 13.22 -10.05 -0.67
N LEU A 328 12.25 -10.14 0.25
CA LEU A 328 11.67 -11.42 0.61
C LEU A 328 10.98 -12.09 -0.58
N PHE A 329 10.21 -11.31 -1.34
CA PHE A 329 9.57 -11.78 -2.57
C PHE A 329 10.61 -12.21 -3.61
N TYR A 330 11.73 -11.50 -3.72
CA TYR A 330 12.86 -11.91 -4.56
C TYR A 330 13.36 -13.30 -4.21
N TYR A 331 13.72 -13.54 -2.95
CA TYR A 331 14.26 -14.84 -2.54
C TYR A 331 13.26 -15.98 -2.69
N LEU A 332 11.97 -15.72 -2.46
CA LEU A 332 10.90 -16.69 -2.68
C LEU A 332 10.77 -17.09 -4.16
N ASN A 333 10.79 -16.12 -5.07
CA ASN A 333 10.60 -16.38 -6.50
C ASN A 333 11.87 -16.88 -7.20
N SER A 334 13.06 -16.59 -6.65
CA SER A 334 14.33 -17.11 -7.17
C SER A 334 14.72 -18.46 -6.56
N GLY A 335 13.85 -19.09 -5.75
CA GLY A 335 14.14 -20.35 -5.05
C GLY A 335 15.21 -20.28 -3.94
N ASN A 336 15.66 -19.09 -3.54
CA ASN A 336 16.71 -18.89 -2.53
C ASN A 336 16.13 -18.97 -1.09
N ILE A 337 15.57 -20.13 -0.73
CA ILE A 337 14.77 -20.29 0.50
C ILE A 337 15.58 -20.06 1.78
N ASP A 338 16.85 -20.46 1.83
CA ASP A 338 17.69 -20.21 3.01
C ASP A 338 17.84 -18.70 3.29
N LYS A 339 18.01 -17.89 2.24
CA LYS A 339 18.09 -16.43 2.38
C LYS A 339 16.75 -15.86 2.85
N ALA A 340 15.63 -16.35 2.30
CA ALA A 340 14.29 -15.94 2.73
C ALA A 340 14.05 -16.27 4.22
N GLN A 341 14.43 -17.46 4.68
CA GLN A 341 14.29 -17.90 6.07
C GLN A 341 15.18 -17.07 7.02
N ASN A 342 16.43 -16.79 6.62
CA ASN A 342 17.36 -15.99 7.41
C ASN A 342 16.91 -14.53 7.59
N MET A 343 16.01 -14.02 6.75
CA MET A 343 15.42 -12.69 6.93
C MET A 343 14.35 -12.63 8.03
N LEU A 344 13.75 -13.77 8.42
CA LEU A 344 12.58 -13.79 9.31
C LEU A 344 12.81 -13.12 10.67
N PRO A 345 13.96 -13.33 11.38
CA PRO A 345 14.22 -12.63 12.64
C PRO A 345 14.29 -11.11 12.47
N MET A 346 14.91 -10.63 11.37
CA MET A 346 14.98 -9.20 11.05
C MET A 346 13.60 -8.63 10.72
N ILE A 347 12.76 -9.40 10.02
CA ILE A 347 11.37 -9.02 9.72
C ILE A 347 10.54 -8.92 10.99
N GLU A 348 10.66 -9.90 11.88
CA GLU A 348 9.96 -9.93 13.15
C GLU A 348 10.29 -8.70 14.01
N GLU A 349 11.58 -8.38 14.14
CA GLU A 349 12.00 -7.19 14.87
C GLU A 349 11.58 -5.90 14.17
N GLY A 350 11.70 -5.82 12.84
CA GLY A 350 11.31 -4.63 12.11
C GLY A 350 9.80 -4.36 12.13
N ILE A 351 8.94 -5.39 12.20
CA ILE A 351 7.49 -5.21 12.41
C ILE A 351 7.19 -4.57 13.77
N ARG A 352 8.04 -4.82 14.78
CA ARG A 352 7.90 -4.22 16.12
C ARG A 352 8.41 -2.78 16.16
N ILE A 353 9.53 -2.51 15.47
CA ILE A 353 10.21 -1.21 15.50
C ILE A 353 9.52 -0.19 14.59
N TYR A 354 9.17 -0.59 13.36
CA TYR A 354 8.77 0.34 12.32
C TYR A 354 7.25 0.46 12.21
N PRO A 355 6.71 1.69 12.26
CA PRO A 355 5.27 1.90 12.10
C PRO A 355 4.79 1.50 10.71
N LEU A 356 3.69 0.75 10.67
CA LEU A 356 3.10 0.19 9.45
C LEU A 356 1.59 0.25 9.54
N SER A 357 0.93 0.50 8.41
CA SER A 357 -0.50 0.24 8.30
C SER A 357 -0.77 -1.25 8.44
N LEU A 358 -1.95 -1.61 8.96
CA LEU A 358 -2.31 -3.01 9.17
C LEU A 358 -2.24 -3.79 7.85
N LYS A 359 -2.73 -3.16 6.77
CA LYS A 359 -2.67 -3.71 5.41
C LYS A 359 -1.26 -4.12 4.97
N ARG A 360 -0.24 -3.30 5.28
CA ARG A 360 1.17 -3.60 4.95
C ARG A 360 1.74 -4.67 5.87
N LYS A 361 1.45 -4.58 7.18
CA LYS A 361 1.87 -5.58 8.17
C LYS A 361 1.37 -6.98 7.80
N MET A 362 0.09 -7.11 7.40
CA MET A 362 -0.47 -8.38 6.94
C MET A 362 0.22 -8.93 5.69
N ALA A 363 0.60 -8.05 4.74
CA ALA A 363 1.35 -8.48 3.55
C ALA A 363 2.73 -9.05 3.89
N ILE A 364 3.46 -8.40 4.81
CA ILE A 364 4.76 -8.89 5.29
C ILE A 364 4.58 -10.23 6.01
N ILE A 365 3.61 -10.33 6.93
CA ILE A 365 3.34 -11.55 7.70
C ILE A 365 3.03 -12.73 6.77
N TYR A 366 2.22 -12.52 5.72
CA TYR A 366 1.89 -13.59 4.78
C TYR A 366 3.14 -14.10 4.04
N ASN A 367 3.95 -13.18 3.51
CA ASN A 367 5.18 -13.57 2.82
C ASN A 367 6.21 -14.22 3.77
N ALA A 368 6.24 -13.81 5.05
CA ALA A 368 7.04 -14.48 6.08
C ALA A 368 6.54 -15.91 6.36
N ALA A 369 5.22 -16.12 6.39
CA ALA A 369 4.64 -17.46 6.48
C ALA A 369 5.03 -18.33 5.27
N MET A 370 5.07 -17.75 4.06
CA MET A 370 5.51 -18.45 2.85
C MET A 370 6.98 -18.86 2.91
N ALA A 371 7.87 -17.98 3.39
CA ALA A 371 9.27 -18.33 3.56
C ALA A 371 9.45 -19.50 4.55
N ALA A 372 8.75 -19.49 5.68
CA ALA A 372 8.77 -20.61 6.62
C ALA A 372 8.13 -21.89 6.03
N PHE A 373 7.06 -21.75 5.23
CA PHE A 373 6.39 -22.88 4.58
C PHE A 373 7.31 -23.61 3.59
N PHE A 374 7.99 -22.86 2.71
CA PHE A 374 8.93 -23.44 1.74
C PHE A 374 10.24 -23.89 2.37
N ALA A 375 10.63 -23.33 3.51
CA ALA A 375 11.72 -23.85 4.34
C ALA A 375 11.34 -25.12 5.12
N GLU A 376 10.08 -25.55 5.04
CA GLU A 376 9.52 -26.70 5.77
C GLU A 376 9.55 -26.56 7.30
N ASP A 377 9.73 -25.33 7.80
CA ASP A 377 9.52 -24.98 9.21
C ASP A 377 8.04 -24.71 9.48
N TYR A 378 7.28 -25.80 9.56
CA TYR A 378 5.83 -25.73 9.76
C TYR A 378 5.43 -25.15 11.12
N SER A 379 6.29 -25.21 12.14
CA SER A 379 6.01 -24.60 13.44
C SER A 379 6.05 -23.07 13.34
N TYR A 380 7.09 -22.53 12.71
CA TYR A 380 7.22 -21.10 12.54
C TYR A 380 6.20 -20.55 11.52
N CYS A 381 5.92 -21.30 10.46
CA CYS A 381 4.86 -20.97 9.51
C CYS A 381 3.48 -20.85 10.18
N GLU A 382 3.08 -21.81 11.04
CA GLU A 382 1.80 -21.72 11.75
C GLU A 382 1.74 -20.48 12.65
N THR A 383 2.85 -20.10 13.29
CA THR A 383 2.94 -18.89 14.11
C THR A 383 2.63 -17.64 13.31
N TRP A 384 3.19 -17.49 12.12
CA TRP A 384 2.88 -16.36 11.23
C TRP A 384 1.44 -16.39 10.70
N LEU A 385 0.91 -17.56 10.35
CA LEU A 385 -0.48 -17.70 9.89
C LEU A 385 -1.49 -17.33 10.96
N LEU A 386 -1.25 -17.69 12.21
CA LEU A 386 -2.11 -17.30 13.33
C LEU A 386 -2.13 -15.78 13.53
N ARG A 387 -1.01 -15.08 13.32
CA ARG A 387 -0.95 -13.61 13.36
C ARG A 387 -1.86 -12.96 12.30
N LEU A 388 -2.14 -13.62 11.17
CA LEU A 388 -3.12 -13.14 10.18
C LEU A 388 -4.55 -13.47 10.58
N ILE A 389 -4.78 -14.72 11.02
CA ILE A 389 -6.12 -15.23 11.34
C ILE A 389 -6.77 -14.45 12.50
N VAL A 390 -5.98 -13.90 13.42
CA VAL A 390 -6.45 -13.00 14.49
C VAL A 390 -7.20 -11.79 13.93
N HIS A 391 -6.92 -11.35 12.70
CA HIS A 391 -7.61 -10.23 12.05
C HIS A 391 -8.86 -10.64 11.25
N SER A 392 -9.35 -11.87 11.43
CA SER A 392 -10.49 -12.39 10.66
C SER A 392 -11.80 -11.60 10.80
N ASP A 393 -12.04 -10.91 11.91
CA ASP A 393 -13.25 -10.05 12.00
C ASP A 393 -13.08 -8.68 11.33
N SER A 394 -11.88 -8.32 10.87
CA SER A 394 -11.65 -7.10 10.09
C SER A 394 -11.92 -7.33 8.60
N SER A 395 -12.38 -6.29 7.90
CA SER A 395 -12.50 -6.33 6.42
C SER A 395 -11.18 -6.04 5.70
N ILE A 396 -10.06 -5.97 6.42
CA ILE A 396 -8.76 -5.56 5.88
C ILE A 396 -8.04 -6.81 5.36
N ARG A 397 -7.66 -6.80 4.08
CA ARG A 397 -6.92 -7.89 3.42
C ARG A 397 -7.54 -9.28 3.63
N GLU A 398 -8.86 -9.35 3.45
CA GLU A 398 -9.62 -10.60 3.52
C GLU A 398 -9.04 -11.69 2.61
N ASP A 399 -8.47 -11.29 1.46
CA ASP A 399 -7.73 -12.14 0.54
C ASP A 399 -6.61 -12.93 1.24
N LEU A 400 -5.80 -12.27 2.07
CA LEU A 400 -4.69 -12.92 2.79
C LEU A 400 -5.20 -13.78 3.96
N VAL A 401 -6.24 -13.33 4.65
CA VAL A 401 -6.81 -14.10 5.76
C VAL A 401 -7.39 -15.41 5.24
N ARG A 402 -8.12 -15.38 4.12
CA ARG A 402 -8.66 -16.59 3.48
C ARG A 402 -7.55 -17.56 3.07
N LYS A 403 -6.49 -17.04 2.43
CA LYS A 403 -5.31 -17.86 2.08
C LYS A 403 -4.60 -18.43 3.30
N ALA A 404 -4.48 -17.66 4.38
CA ALA A 404 -3.89 -18.14 5.62
C ALA A 404 -4.66 -19.32 6.23
N PHE A 405 -6.00 -19.30 6.16
CA PHE A 405 -6.82 -20.44 6.56
C PHE A 405 -6.58 -21.68 5.68
N LEU A 406 -6.53 -21.52 4.36
CA LEU A 406 -6.26 -22.62 3.42
C LEU A 406 -4.87 -23.23 3.68
N LEU A 407 -3.84 -22.39 3.78
CA LEU A 407 -2.47 -22.83 4.01
C LEU A 407 -2.32 -23.53 5.37
N ARG A 408 -3.01 -23.04 6.40
CA ARG A 408 -3.00 -23.67 7.72
C ARG A 408 -3.64 -25.07 7.71
N VAL A 409 -4.67 -25.30 6.91
CA VAL A 409 -5.26 -26.65 6.74
C VAL A 409 -4.26 -27.60 6.09
N ILE A 410 -3.52 -27.13 5.08
CA ILE A 410 -2.48 -27.91 4.40
C ILE A 410 -1.33 -28.25 5.34
N LEU A 411 -0.86 -27.26 6.09
CA LEU A 411 0.24 -27.39 7.04
C LEU A 411 -0.04 -28.44 8.13
N LEU A 412 -1.31 -28.61 8.52
CA LEU A 412 -1.72 -29.53 9.57
C LEU A 412 -2.03 -30.95 9.08
N GLU A 413 -1.69 -31.33 7.84
CA GLU A 413 -1.94 -32.67 7.27
C GLU A 413 -1.51 -33.81 8.19
N ALA A 414 -0.36 -33.70 8.86
CA ALA A 414 0.15 -34.74 9.74
C ALA A 414 -0.48 -34.76 11.15
N LYS A 415 -1.43 -33.85 11.46
CA LYS A 415 -2.00 -33.64 12.80
C LYS A 415 -3.54 -33.65 12.75
N ALA A 416 -4.14 -34.83 12.59
CA ALA A 416 -5.58 -35.03 12.36
C ALA A 416 -6.51 -34.19 13.26
N ASP A 417 -6.34 -34.24 14.59
CA ASP A 417 -7.20 -33.50 15.53
C ASP A 417 -7.14 -31.97 15.34
N ARG A 418 -5.95 -31.45 15.05
CA ARG A 418 -5.73 -30.01 14.84
C ARG A 418 -6.20 -29.60 13.44
N GLN A 419 -6.04 -30.48 12.47
CA GLN A 419 -6.49 -30.28 11.10
C GLN A 419 -8.00 -30.15 11.03
N GLU A 420 -8.75 -31.04 11.69
CA GLU A 420 -10.21 -31.00 11.69
C GLU A 420 -10.72 -29.68 12.29
N LYS A 421 -10.10 -29.22 13.38
CA LYS A 421 -10.36 -27.90 13.98
C LYS A 421 -10.06 -26.76 13.00
N ALA A 422 -8.96 -26.85 12.24
CA ALA A 422 -8.60 -25.85 11.24
C ALA A 422 -9.61 -25.80 10.08
N ILE A 423 -10.07 -26.95 9.58
CA ILE A 423 -11.11 -27.04 8.54
C ILE A 423 -12.42 -26.43 9.04
N ARG A 424 -12.85 -26.76 10.26
CA ARG A 424 -14.05 -26.18 10.87
C ARG A 424 -13.94 -24.66 11.02
N ALA A 425 -12.78 -24.16 11.45
CA ALA A 425 -12.52 -22.72 11.57
C ALA A 425 -12.57 -22.01 10.20
N ALA A 426 -11.92 -22.57 9.17
CA ALA A 426 -11.94 -22.04 7.81
C ALA A 426 -13.37 -21.99 7.23
N ARG A 427 -14.14 -23.08 7.37
CA ARG A 427 -15.55 -23.13 6.94
C ARG A 427 -16.42 -22.09 7.64
N LYS A 428 -16.25 -21.93 8.96
CA LYS A 428 -16.98 -20.93 9.74
C LYS A 428 -16.68 -19.52 9.23
N TYR A 429 -15.41 -19.23 8.96
CA TYR A 429 -14.98 -17.94 8.44
C TYR A 429 -15.55 -17.66 7.04
N PHE A 430 -15.38 -18.59 6.08
CA PHE A 430 -15.81 -18.36 4.70
C PHE A 430 -17.34 -18.17 4.58
N ARG A 431 -18.13 -18.87 5.41
CA ARG A 431 -19.59 -18.66 5.49
C ARG A 431 -19.97 -17.29 6.05
N LYS A 432 -19.24 -16.79 7.06
CA LYS A 432 -19.48 -15.46 7.66
C LYS A 432 -19.15 -14.34 6.68
N SER A 433 -18.09 -14.52 5.90
CA SER A 433 -17.57 -13.48 5.01
C SER A 433 -18.16 -13.51 3.59
N ASP A 434 -18.99 -14.49 3.24
CA ASP A 434 -19.69 -14.49 1.94
C ASP A 434 -20.80 -13.40 1.91
N PRO A 435 -20.84 -12.54 0.86
CA PRO A 435 -21.81 -11.45 0.72
C PRO A 435 -23.29 -11.89 0.72
N GLY A 436 -23.57 -13.19 0.55
CA GLY A 436 -24.91 -13.78 0.55
C GLY A 436 -25.46 -14.15 1.94
N SER A 437 -24.74 -13.85 3.03
CA SER A 437 -25.15 -14.22 4.40
C SER A 437 -26.25 -13.32 5.00
N LYS A 438 -26.72 -12.29 4.29
CA LYS A 438 -27.97 -11.57 4.59
C LYS A 438 -29.06 -12.00 3.61
N ALA A 439 -29.84 -13.00 4.02
CA ALA A 439 -30.99 -13.61 3.33
C ALA A 439 -30.69 -14.24 1.95
N PRO A 440 -30.84 -15.57 1.79
CA PRO A 440 -30.57 -16.23 0.51
C PRO A 440 -31.67 -15.90 -0.52
N LYS A 441 -31.30 -15.31 -1.65
CA LYS A 441 -32.10 -15.41 -2.88
C LYS A 441 -31.92 -16.83 -3.47
N PRO A 442 -32.97 -17.48 -4.01
CA PRO A 442 -32.93 -18.91 -4.32
C PRO A 442 -31.95 -19.33 -5.42
N ASP A 443 -31.53 -18.42 -6.31
CA ASP A 443 -30.92 -18.81 -7.59
C ASP A 443 -29.44 -18.41 -7.80
N SER A 444 -28.70 -18.00 -6.77
CA SER A 444 -27.29 -17.59 -6.91
C SER A 444 -26.29 -18.36 -6.02
N LYS A 445 -26.49 -19.67 -5.83
CA LYS A 445 -25.49 -20.55 -5.18
C LYS A 445 -24.27 -20.78 -6.08
N LYS A 446 -23.47 -19.75 -6.33
CA LYS A 446 -22.08 -19.97 -6.75
C LYS A 446 -21.25 -20.03 -5.47
N GLU A 447 -20.74 -21.20 -5.11
CA GLU A 447 -19.75 -21.33 -4.03
C GLU A 447 -18.59 -20.37 -4.32
N SER A 448 -18.12 -19.66 -3.27
CA SER A 448 -16.90 -18.87 -3.39
C SER A 448 -15.72 -19.77 -3.76
N LEU A 449 -14.80 -19.24 -4.58
CA LEU A 449 -13.63 -19.97 -5.09
C LEU A 449 -12.82 -20.61 -3.95
N GLU A 450 -12.63 -19.90 -2.84
CA GLU A 450 -11.90 -20.39 -1.68
C GLU A 450 -12.64 -21.52 -0.96
N THR A 451 -13.98 -21.52 -0.97
CA THR A 451 -14.79 -22.62 -0.44
C THR A 451 -14.62 -23.87 -1.30
N THR A 452 -14.62 -23.73 -2.63
CA THR A 452 -14.34 -24.85 -3.53
C THR A 452 -12.92 -25.39 -3.32
N ILE A 453 -11.90 -24.53 -3.18
CA ILE A 453 -10.53 -24.94 -2.87
C ILE A 453 -10.47 -25.68 -1.53
N LEU A 454 -11.10 -25.15 -0.47
CA LEU A 454 -11.13 -25.79 0.84
C LEU A 454 -11.79 -27.17 0.78
N ASN A 455 -12.87 -27.31 0.01
CA ASN A 455 -13.55 -28.60 -0.19
C ASN A 455 -12.64 -29.61 -0.91
N LEU A 456 -11.91 -29.17 -1.94
CA LEU A 456 -10.94 -30.02 -2.65
C LEU A 456 -9.76 -30.40 -1.75
N ILE A 457 -9.19 -29.46 -0.99
CA ILE A 457 -8.15 -29.75 0.01
C ILE A 457 -8.68 -30.77 1.03
N THR A 458 -9.90 -30.57 1.55
CA THR A 458 -10.49 -31.51 2.52
C THR A 458 -10.59 -32.92 1.93
N LYS A 459 -11.00 -33.06 0.66
CA LYS A 459 -11.05 -34.36 -0.03
C LYS A 459 -9.67 -35.01 -0.17
N VAL A 460 -8.62 -34.22 -0.46
CA VAL A 460 -7.24 -34.73 -0.48
C VAL A 460 -6.82 -35.27 0.88
N MET A 461 -7.20 -34.57 1.95
CA MET A 461 -6.80 -34.92 3.32
C MET A 461 -7.56 -36.11 3.90
N THR A 462 -8.83 -36.28 3.53
CA THR A 462 -9.67 -37.40 3.98
C THR A 462 -9.63 -38.60 3.04
N ALA A 463 -8.93 -38.51 1.90
CA ALA A 463 -8.81 -39.61 0.98
C ALA A 463 -8.18 -40.82 1.68
N PRO A 464 -8.71 -42.05 1.48
CA PRO A 464 -8.10 -43.25 2.00
C PRO A 464 -6.61 -43.33 1.64
N PRO A 465 -5.77 -43.94 2.50
CA PRO A 465 -4.34 -44.06 2.25
C PRO A 465 -4.00 -44.93 1.02
N VAL A 466 -5.01 -45.47 0.32
CA VAL A 466 -4.87 -46.10 -0.99
C VAL A 466 -4.26 -45.08 -1.96
N VAL A 467 -3.03 -45.35 -2.38
CA VAL A 467 -2.19 -44.46 -3.20
C VAL A 467 -2.97 -43.86 -4.38
N ARG A 468 -3.73 -44.69 -5.09
CA ARG A 468 -4.51 -44.28 -6.27
C ARG A 468 -5.60 -43.25 -5.96
N GLU A 469 -6.33 -43.41 -4.85
CA GLU A 469 -7.43 -42.50 -4.49
C GLU A 469 -6.90 -41.16 -3.98
N LYS A 470 -5.82 -41.18 -3.18
CA LYS A 470 -5.14 -39.96 -2.73
C LYS A 470 -4.53 -39.19 -3.90
N GLU A 471 -3.87 -39.88 -4.84
CA GLU A 471 -3.37 -39.27 -6.07
C GLU A 471 -4.48 -38.66 -6.93
N GLU A 472 -5.62 -39.34 -7.09
CA GLU A 472 -6.74 -38.83 -7.86
C GLU A 472 -7.31 -37.54 -7.24
N ALA A 473 -7.43 -37.50 -5.91
CA ALA A 473 -7.86 -36.29 -5.21
C ALA A 473 -6.88 -35.13 -5.42
N VAL A 474 -5.57 -35.38 -5.34
CA VAL A 474 -4.52 -34.37 -5.57
C VAL A 474 -4.56 -33.87 -7.01
N ARG A 475 -4.69 -34.76 -8.01
CA ARG A 475 -4.81 -34.37 -9.43
C ARG A 475 -6.06 -33.53 -9.69
N LYS A 476 -7.19 -33.84 -9.05
CA LYS A 476 -8.42 -33.03 -9.16
C LYS A 476 -8.18 -31.60 -8.66
N LEU A 477 -7.53 -31.43 -7.51
CA LEU A 477 -7.17 -30.11 -7.00
C LEU A 477 -6.18 -29.39 -7.93
N LEU A 478 -5.12 -30.07 -8.37
CA LEU A 478 -4.13 -29.50 -9.28
C LEU A 478 -4.75 -29.02 -10.60
N ASN A 479 -5.62 -29.83 -11.21
CA ASN A 479 -6.32 -29.46 -12.44
C ASN A 479 -7.25 -28.27 -12.24
N TYR A 480 -7.94 -28.18 -11.09
CA TYR A 480 -8.75 -27.02 -10.75
C TYR A 480 -7.90 -25.76 -10.60
N LEU A 481 -6.77 -25.83 -9.87
CA LEU A 481 -5.84 -24.71 -9.69
C LEU A 481 -5.21 -24.26 -11.02
N ASN A 482 -4.78 -25.19 -11.87
CA ASN A 482 -4.23 -24.89 -13.19
C ASN A 482 -5.30 -24.27 -14.12
N GLY A 483 -6.53 -24.81 -14.09
CA GLY A 483 -7.65 -24.26 -14.85
C GLY A 483 -8.02 -22.84 -14.40
N LEU A 484 -7.81 -22.50 -13.13
CA LEU A 484 -7.84 -21.12 -12.66
C LEU A 484 -6.70 -20.34 -13.28
N ALA A 485 -5.43 -20.76 -13.15
CA ALA A 485 -4.27 -20.04 -13.69
C ALA A 485 -4.33 -19.78 -15.21
N SER A 486 -4.99 -20.64 -15.98
CA SER A 486 -5.21 -20.46 -17.43
C SER A 486 -6.29 -19.43 -17.79
N ASN A 487 -7.10 -18.97 -16.83
CA ASN A 487 -8.12 -17.95 -17.06
C ASN A 487 -7.51 -16.53 -16.91
N PRO A 488 -7.50 -15.69 -17.96
CA PRO A 488 -7.02 -14.32 -17.92
C PRO A 488 -7.56 -13.45 -16.78
N GLN A 489 -8.84 -13.64 -16.40
CA GLN A 489 -9.50 -12.89 -15.32
C GLN A 489 -8.99 -13.32 -13.93
N SER A 490 -8.33 -14.46 -13.85
CA SER A 490 -7.80 -15.07 -12.64
C SER A 490 -6.37 -14.63 -12.33
N ARG A 491 -5.68 -13.83 -13.15
CA ARG A 491 -4.40 -13.21 -12.74
C ARG A 491 -4.51 -12.35 -11.46
N ARG A 492 -5.75 -12.06 -11.01
CA ARG A 492 -6.06 -11.56 -9.66
C ARG A 492 -5.75 -12.57 -8.53
N LEU A 493 -5.52 -13.85 -8.86
CA LEU A 493 -5.18 -14.99 -8.00
C LEU A 493 -3.66 -15.20 -7.87
N GLY A 494 -2.83 -14.15 -8.05
CA GLY A 494 -1.44 -14.24 -7.61
C GLY A 494 -1.38 -14.79 -6.18
N GLY A 495 -0.58 -15.84 -5.95
CA GLY A 495 -0.49 -16.55 -4.66
C GLY A 495 -1.54 -17.65 -4.45
N LEU A 496 -1.78 -18.48 -5.47
CA LEU A 496 -2.21 -19.88 -5.28
C LEU A 496 -1.11 -20.87 -5.71
N ASP A 497 0.02 -20.37 -6.21
CA ASP A 497 1.11 -21.17 -6.76
C ASP A 497 1.70 -22.12 -5.71
N GLU A 498 1.69 -21.70 -4.44
CA GLU A 498 2.04 -22.54 -3.30
C GLU A 498 1.18 -23.81 -3.18
N PHE A 499 -0.11 -23.73 -3.54
CA PHE A 499 -1.00 -24.88 -3.53
C PHE A 499 -0.74 -25.81 -4.72
N THR A 500 -0.39 -25.23 -5.88
CA THR A 500 0.06 -25.97 -7.06
C THR A 500 1.36 -26.72 -6.77
N LEU A 501 2.35 -26.05 -6.18
CA LEU A 501 3.64 -26.63 -5.77
C LEU A 501 3.45 -27.72 -4.71
N TRP A 502 2.55 -27.52 -3.75
CA TRP A 502 2.19 -28.55 -2.78
C TRP A 502 1.54 -29.78 -3.44
N CYS A 503 0.63 -29.60 -4.40
CA CYS A 503 0.08 -30.75 -5.14
C CYS A 503 1.17 -31.50 -5.90
N GLN A 504 2.09 -30.78 -6.55
CA GLN A 504 3.22 -31.37 -7.27
C GLN A 504 4.16 -32.14 -6.35
N SER A 505 4.47 -31.63 -5.15
CA SER A 505 5.31 -32.34 -4.17
C SER A 505 4.69 -33.66 -3.72
N LYS A 506 3.36 -33.69 -3.53
CA LYS A 506 2.62 -34.93 -3.23
C LYS A 506 2.65 -35.94 -4.38
N LEU A 507 2.48 -35.50 -5.62
CA LEU A 507 2.50 -36.40 -6.79
C LEU A 507 3.91 -36.92 -7.11
N LYS A 508 4.95 -36.10 -6.89
CA LYS A 508 6.35 -36.49 -7.13
C LYS A 508 6.98 -37.27 -5.97
N GLY A 509 6.37 -37.26 -4.78
CA GLY A 509 6.97 -37.83 -3.57
C GLY A 509 8.25 -37.10 -3.13
N GLN A 510 8.37 -35.81 -3.44
CA GLN A 510 9.53 -34.98 -3.14
C GLN A 510 9.19 -33.96 -2.04
N SER A 511 10.22 -33.40 -1.41
CA SER A 511 10.04 -32.28 -0.48
C SER A 511 9.49 -31.05 -1.23
N LEU A 512 8.70 -30.23 -0.55
CA LEU A 512 8.13 -29.03 -1.15
C LEU A 512 9.24 -28.07 -1.59
N ARG A 513 10.29 -27.97 -0.76
CA ARG A 513 11.47 -27.17 -1.06
C ARG A 513 12.11 -27.58 -2.39
N LYS A 514 12.30 -28.88 -2.60
CA LYS A 514 12.90 -29.41 -3.83
C LYS A 514 12.04 -29.11 -5.07
N VAL A 515 10.73 -29.25 -4.96
CA VAL A 515 9.82 -28.92 -6.07
C VAL A 515 9.88 -27.43 -6.43
N LEU A 516 9.98 -26.54 -5.44
CA LEU A 516 10.16 -25.12 -5.70
C LEU A 516 11.52 -24.82 -6.36
N GLU A 517 12.61 -25.41 -5.88
CA GLU A 517 13.95 -25.26 -6.46
C GLU A 517 14.00 -25.78 -7.91
N GLU A 518 13.29 -26.87 -8.22
CA GLU A 518 13.14 -27.38 -9.60
C GLU A 518 12.29 -26.47 -10.49
N ALA A 519 11.30 -25.77 -9.92
CA ALA A 519 10.40 -24.87 -10.64
C ALA A 519 10.96 -23.44 -10.78
N SER A 520 11.94 -23.07 -9.95
CA SER A 520 12.53 -21.73 -9.95
C SER A 520 13.54 -21.58 -11.09
N PRO A 521 13.62 -20.40 -11.72
CA PRO A 521 14.65 -20.12 -12.73
C PRO A 521 16.04 -20.16 -12.07
N LYS A 522 17.00 -20.79 -12.75
CA LYS A 522 18.39 -20.90 -12.28
C LYS A 522 19.18 -19.63 -12.51
#